data_AF-A0A2V7IAN1-F1
#
_entry.id   AF-A0A2V7IAN1-F1
#
_cell.length_a   1.000
_cell.length_b   1.000
_cell.length_c   1.000
_cell.angle_alpha   90.00
_cell.angle_beta   90.00
_cell.angle_gamma   90.00
#
_symmetry.space_group_name_H-M   'P 1'
#
loop_
_entity.id
_entity.type
_entity.pdbx_description
1 polymer ?
#
loop_
_entity_poly.entity_id
_entity_poly.type
_entity_poly.pdbx_seq_one_letter_code
_entity_poly.pdbx_strand_id
1 'polypeptide(L)'
;MLRRGAWYVVRNLGPDEAVLEVDNATVRVPRDSLEITETRPNRWTIVPRPHDADKLPESWGYFYVVCPNCATRAPVGRPSGEKRCTRCEQSFAVAWDERYLRTT
;
A
#
# COMPACT_ATOMS: atom_id res chain seq x y z
N MET A 1 10.76 3.65 -6.89
CA MET A 1 11.05 3.00 -5.59
C MET A 1 9.86 2.19 -5.13
N LEU A 2 10.08 0.90 -4.82
CA LEU A 2 9.05 0.02 -4.28
C LEU A 2 8.62 0.47 -2.88
N ARG A 3 7.31 0.50 -2.61
CA ARG A 3 6.73 0.92 -1.33
C ARG A 3 5.84 -0.19 -0.80
N ARG A 4 6.07 -0.61 0.44
CA ARG A 4 5.17 -1.53 1.16
C ARG A 4 3.76 -0.96 1.23
N GLY A 5 2.77 -1.79 0.87
CA GLY A 5 1.34 -1.46 0.81
C GLY A 5 0.91 -0.67 -0.43
N ALA A 6 1.80 -0.42 -1.39
CA ALA A 6 1.42 0.17 -2.67
C ALA A 6 1.07 -0.92 -3.69
N TRP A 7 0.23 -0.55 -4.65
CA TRP A 7 -0.18 -1.40 -5.75
C TRP A 7 0.59 -1.06 -7.02
N TYR A 8 1.04 -2.10 -7.72
CA TYR A 8 1.87 -1.99 -8.92
C TYR A 8 1.34 -2.94 -10.01
N VAL A 9 1.60 -2.58 -11.27
CA VAL A 9 1.25 -3.46 -12.39
C VAL A 9 2.23 -4.64 -12.42
N VAL A 10 1.69 -5.85 -12.45
CA VAL A 10 2.48 -7.07 -12.66
C VAL A 10 2.75 -7.22 -14.15
N ARG A 11 4.03 -7.18 -14.54
CA ARG A 11 4.47 -7.38 -15.94
C ARG A 11 4.77 -8.83 -16.26
N ASN A 12 5.22 -9.60 -15.27
CA ASN A 12 5.41 -11.04 -15.38
C ASN A 12 5.16 -11.67 -14.00
N LEU A 13 4.50 -12.82 -13.97
CA LEU A 13 4.19 -13.58 -12.77
C LEU A 13 4.76 -15.00 -12.91
N GLY A 14 5.82 -15.29 -12.16
CA GLY A 14 6.39 -16.62 -12.02
C GLY A 14 5.87 -17.36 -10.79
N PRO A 15 6.35 -18.61 -10.57
CA PRO A 15 5.99 -19.39 -9.38
C PRO A 15 6.51 -18.75 -8.09
N ASP A 16 7.78 -18.32 -8.06
CA ASP A 16 8.44 -17.84 -6.82
C ASP A 16 8.65 -16.33 -6.78
N GLU A 17 8.45 -15.64 -7.90
CA GLU A 17 8.72 -14.20 -8.04
C GLU A 17 7.79 -13.54 -9.05
N ALA A 18 7.63 -12.22 -8.91
CA ALA A 18 6.92 -11.38 -9.84
C ALA A 18 7.79 -10.20 -10.28
N VAL A 19 7.58 -9.75 -11.51
CA VAL A 19 8.17 -8.53 -12.06
C VAL A 19 7.12 -7.42 -12.02
N LEU A 20 7.37 -6.40 -11.18
CA LEU A 20 6.50 -5.25 -11.02
C LEU A 20 7.01 -4.07 -11.83
N GLU A 21 6.10 -3.26 -12.37
CA GLU A 21 6.43 -1.92 -12.87
C GLU A 21 6.37 -0.89 -11.74
N VAL A 22 7.49 -0.22 -11.49
CA VAL A 22 7.68 0.73 -10.40
C VAL A 22 8.43 1.95 -10.95
N ASP A 23 7.77 3.11 -11.02
CA ASP A 23 8.36 4.38 -11.52
C ASP A 23 9.09 4.19 -12.87
N ASN A 24 8.43 3.58 -13.87
CA ASN A 24 8.97 3.24 -15.20
C ASN A 24 10.17 2.27 -15.21
N ALA A 25 10.49 1.63 -14.08
CA ALA A 25 11.48 0.57 -13.99
C ALA A 25 10.81 -0.77 -13.65
N THR A 26 11.48 -1.88 -13.95
CA THR A 26 11.06 -3.21 -13.53
C THR A 26 11.76 -3.61 -12.23
N VAL A 27 11.01 -4.16 -11.28
CA VAL A 27 11.51 -4.63 -9.99
C VAL A 27 11.05 -6.07 -9.78
N ARG A 28 12.00 -6.98 -9.51
CA ARG A 28 11.71 -8.38 -9.14
C ARG A 28 11.49 -8.46 -7.63
N VAL A 29 10.44 -9.15 -7.23
CA VAL A 29 10.09 -9.36 -5.82
C VAL A 29 9.59 -10.79 -5.58
N PRO A 30 9.77 -11.37 -4.38
CA PRO A 30 9.24 -12.68 -4.06
C PRO A 30 7.71 -12.78 -4.17
N ARG A 31 7.24 -13.92 -4.69
CA ARG A 31 5.85 -14.41 -4.75
C ARG A 31 5.06 -14.01 -3.49
N ASP A 32 5.58 -14.53 -2.38
CA ASP A 32 4.92 -14.54 -1.08
C ASP A 32 4.91 -13.17 -0.38
N SER A 33 5.60 -12.18 -0.94
CA SER A 33 5.57 -10.80 -0.44
C SER A 33 4.41 -9.98 -1.01
N LEU A 34 3.64 -10.55 -1.95
CA LEU A 34 2.62 -9.85 -2.71
C LEU A 34 1.21 -10.33 -2.37
N GLU A 35 0.31 -9.36 -2.27
CA GLU A 35 -1.10 -9.57 -2.56
C GLU A 35 -1.34 -9.30 -4.05
N ILE A 36 -2.07 -10.19 -4.73
CA ILE A 36 -2.34 -10.09 -6.17
C ILE A 36 -3.85 -10.02 -6.39
N THR A 37 -4.30 -9.02 -7.14
CA THR A 37 -5.69 -8.85 -7.59
C THR A 37 -5.73 -8.55 -9.09
N GLU A 38 -6.77 -9.05 -9.76
CA GLU A 38 -7.05 -8.74 -11.18
C GLU A 38 -7.78 -7.40 -11.34
N THR A 39 -8.42 -6.92 -10.27
CA THR A 39 -9.17 -5.67 -10.28
C THR A 39 -8.32 -4.52 -9.81
N ARG A 40 -8.54 -3.33 -10.37
CA ARG A 40 -7.84 -2.14 -9.94
C ARG A 40 -8.18 -1.83 -8.47
N PRO A 41 -7.18 -1.78 -7.57
CA PRO A 41 -7.39 -1.44 -6.17
C PRO A 41 -8.03 -0.06 -6.03
N ASN A 42 -9.04 0.04 -5.17
CA ASN A 42 -9.82 1.27 -4.95
C ASN A 42 -9.97 1.61 -3.46
N ARG A 43 -9.13 1.04 -2.60
CA ARG A 43 -9.12 1.31 -1.16
C ARG A 43 -7.71 1.65 -0.71
N TRP A 44 -7.60 2.49 0.31
CA TRP A 44 -6.34 2.74 0.99
C TRP A 44 -5.91 1.50 1.75
N THR A 45 -4.72 0.99 1.45
CA THR A 45 -4.10 -0.12 2.18
C THR A 45 -3.53 0.38 3.51
N ILE A 46 -3.82 -0.30 4.62
CA ILE A 46 -3.29 0.04 5.96
C ILE A 46 -2.01 -0.74 6.20
N VAL A 47 -0.89 -0.07 6.45
CA VAL A 47 0.40 -0.75 6.61
C VAL A 47 0.89 -0.63 8.06
N PRO A 48 1.19 -1.75 8.75
CA PRO A 48 1.92 -1.72 10.01
C PRO A 48 3.27 -1.04 9.82
N ARG A 49 3.58 -0.08 10.69
CA ARG A 49 4.85 0.66 10.65
C ARG A 49 5.99 -0.33 10.93
N PRO A 50 6.96 -0.50 10.00
CA PRO A 50 8.17 -1.25 10.28
C PRO A 50 8.91 -0.64 11.47
N HIS A 51 9.50 -1.47 12.34
CA HIS A 51 10.26 -1.00 13.50
C HIS A 51 11.42 -0.07 13.11
N ASP A 52 11.97 -0.24 11.91
CA ASP A 52 13.08 0.51 11.31
C ASP A 52 12.61 1.67 10.41
N ALA A 53 11.36 2.10 10.51
CA ALA A 53 10.82 3.19 9.69
C ALA A 53 11.22 4.58 10.22
N ASP A 54 12.49 4.95 10.03
CA ASP A 54 13.07 6.26 10.44
C ASP A 54 12.47 7.45 9.67
N LYS A 55 11.92 7.19 8.47
CA LYS A 55 11.42 8.24 7.56
C LYS A 55 9.95 8.61 7.76
N LEU A 56 9.27 8.06 8.76
CA LEU A 56 7.86 8.36 9.04
C LEU A 56 7.71 9.19 10.32
N PRO A 57 6.90 10.27 10.32
CA PRO A 57 6.66 11.05 11.52
C PRO A 57 6.06 10.19 12.64
N GLU A 58 6.55 10.38 13.87
CA GLU A 58 6.04 9.67 15.05
C GLU A 58 4.55 9.93 15.29
N SER A 59 4.07 11.12 14.92
CA SER A 59 2.66 11.52 15.03
C SER A 59 1.69 10.67 14.22
N TRP A 60 2.16 9.83 13.29
CA TRP A 60 1.31 8.92 12.52
C TRP A 60 0.96 7.64 13.28
N GLY A 61 1.65 7.35 14.40
CA GLY A 61 1.43 6.16 15.22
C GLY A 61 2.00 4.88 14.61
N TYR A 62 1.38 3.75 14.92
CA TYR A 62 1.83 2.40 14.55
C TYR A 62 1.42 1.94 13.15
N PHE A 63 0.55 2.69 12.48
CA PHE A 63 0.05 2.36 11.15
C PHE A 63 0.08 3.59 10.26
N TYR A 64 0.24 3.37 8.96
CA TYR A 64 0.01 4.41 7.95
C TYR A 64 -0.85 3.85 6.84
N VAL A 65 -1.37 4.70 5.96
CA VAL A 65 -2.12 4.24 4.79
C VAL A 65 -1.42 4.61 3.49
N VAL A 66 -1.64 3.81 2.45
CA VAL A 66 -1.08 4.02 1.11
C VAL A 66 -2.21 4.21 0.09
N CYS A 67 -2.11 5.28 -0.69
CA CYS A 67 -3.10 5.61 -1.71
C CYS A 67 -3.06 4.55 -2.84
N PRO A 68 -4.20 3.96 -3.23
CA PRO A 68 -4.24 2.92 -4.25
C PRO A 68 -3.88 3.45 -5.64
N ASN A 69 -4.05 4.76 -5.88
CA ASN A 69 -3.80 5.37 -7.18
C ASN A 69 -2.35 5.83 -7.38
N CYS A 70 -1.73 6.44 -6.35
CA CYS A 70 -0.43 7.12 -6.53
C CYS A 70 0.66 6.71 -5.51
N ALA A 71 0.41 5.67 -4.71
CA ALA A 71 1.34 5.14 -3.71
C ALA A 71 1.81 6.15 -2.65
N THR A 72 1.10 7.27 -2.48
CA THR A 72 1.39 8.28 -1.45
C THR A 72 1.01 7.73 -0.08
N ARG A 73 1.90 7.92 0.90
CA ARG A 73 1.63 7.57 2.28
C ARG A 73 0.92 8.72 2.99
N ALA A 74 0.01 8.39 3.89
CA ALA A 74 -0.69 9.37 4.72
C ALA A 74 -0.91 8.78 6.12
N PRO A 75 -1.13 9.61 7.16
CA PRO A 75 -1.61 9.11 8.44
C PRO A 75 -2.98 8.46 8.24
N VAL A 76 -3.24 7.38 8.99
CA VAL A 76 -4.53 6.66 8.93
C VAL A 76 -5.68 7.65 9.16
N GLY A 77 -5.58 8.46 10.21
CA GLY A 77 -6.61 9.40 10.61
C GLY A 77 -7.79 8.70 11.30
N ARG A 78 -8.91 9.41 11.42
CA ARG A 78 -10.14 8.84 12.00
C ARG A 78 -10.85 7.97 10.95
N PRO A 79 -11.56 6.91 11.36
CA PRO A 79 -12.49 6.20 10.48
C PRO A 79 -13.51 7.17 9.89
N SER A 80 -13.39 7.41 8.58
CA SER A 80 -14.36 8.14 7.76
C SER A 80 -14.71 7.28 6.55
N GLY A 81 -15.91 7.46 5.99
CA GLY A 81 -16.36 6.67 4.82
C GLY A 81 -15.37 6.71 3.66
N GLU A 82 -14.77 7.87 3.41
CA GLU A 82 -13.69 8.04 2.43
C GLU A 82 -12.56 8.92 2.96
N LYS A 83 -11.37 8.76 2.38
CA LYS A 83 -10.17 9.55 2.63
C LYS A 83 -9.63 10.10 1.32
N ARG A 84 -9.47 11.43 1.24
CA ARG A 84 -8.89 12.13 0.09
C ARG A 84 -7.36 12.08 0.11
N CYS A 85 -6.75 11.79 -1.04
CA CYS A 85 -5.31 11.82 -1.22
C CYS A 85 -4.81 13.25 -1.44
N THR A 86 -3.78 13.69 -0.72
CA THR A 86 -3.20 15.03 -0.90
C THR A 86 -2.31 15.17 -2.13
N ARG A 87 -1.96 14.06 -2.81
CA ARG A 87 -1.10 14.08 -4.02
C ARG A 87 -1.89 13.97 -5.32
N CYS A 88 -2.80 13.01 -5.43
CA CYS A 88 -3.60 12.80 -6.65
C CYS A 88 -5.05 13.27 -6.51
N GLU A 89 -5.41 13.83 -5.35
CA GLU A 89 -6.71 14.45 -5.05
C GLU A 89 -7.94 13.56 -5.09
N GLN A 90 -7.78 12.27 -5.41
CA GLN A 90 -8.86 11.28 -5.42
C GLN A 90 -9.22 10.80 -4.01
N SER A 91 -10.49 10.45 -3.83
CA SER A 91 -11.05 9.90 -2.59
C SER A 91 -11.30 8.40 -2.71
N PHE A 92 -10.97 7.67 -1.66
CA PHE A 92 -11.15 6.22 -1.58
C PHE A 92 -11.51 5.81 -0.16
N ALA A 93 -12.24 4.72 0.00
CA ALA A 93 -12.45 4.10 1.31
C ALA A 93 -11.13 3.56 1.89
N VAL A 94 -11.03 3.49 3.21
CA VAL A 94 -9.89 2.87 3.90
C VAL A 94 -10.18 1.38 4.16
N ALA A 95 -9.16 0.54 4.00
CA ALA A 95 -9.27 -0.91 4.07
C ALA A 95 -9.21 -1.46 5.52
N TRP A 96 -10.17 -1.06 6.35
CA TRP A 96 -10.21 -1.40 7.78
C TRP A 96 -10.38 -2.89 8.09
N ASP A 97 -10.83 -3.69 7.13
CA ASP A 97 -11.18 -5.10 7.26
C ASP A 97 -10.07 -6.04 6.78
N GLU A 98 -8.88 -5.52 6.44
CA GLU A 98 -7.75 -6.35 5.98
C GLU A 98 -7.33 -7.37 7.04
N ARG A 99 -7.08 -8.61 6.61
CA ARG A 99 -6.94 -9.77 7.51
C ARG A 99 -5.76 -9.63 8.46
N TYR A 100 -4.63 -9.07 8.00
CA TYR A 100 -3.44 -8.91 8.83
C TYR A 100 -3.62 -7.87 9.96
N LEU A 101 -4.65 -7.00 9.88
CA LEU A 101 -4.99 -6.09 10.97
C LEU A 101 -5.65 -6.81 12.15
N ARG A 102 -6.19 -8.02 11.93
CA ARG A 102 -6.87 -8.81 12.96
C ARG A 102 -5.91 -9.67 13.79
N THR A 103 -4.64 -9.77 13.37
CA THR A 103 -3.64 -10.67 13.95
C THR A 103 -2.57 -9.91 14.75
N THR A 104 -2.75 -8.60 14.95
CA THR A 104 -1.94 -7.75 15.85
C THR A 104 -2.68 -7.55 17.16
#